data_AF-A0A371K0P4-F1
#
_entry.id   AF-A0A371K0P4-F1
#
_cell.length_a   1.000
_cell.length_b   1.000
_cell.length_c   1.000
_cell.angle_alpha   90.00
_cell.angle_beta   90.00
_cell.angle_gamma   90.00
#
_symmetry.space_group_name_H-M   'P 1'
#
loop_
_entity.id
_entity.type
_entity.pdbx_description
1 polymer ?
#
loop_
_entity_poly.entity_id
_entity_poly.type
_entity_poly.pdbx_seq_one_letter_code
_entity_poly.pdbx_strand_id
1 'polypeptide(L)'
;MWRHSARPAGRAFLGETLVEIADPLDLAYMAIGAKQALVEHDDISCRARFEGELDFIQACIDQVGCLDRAWQRQNDQFPGVWCYEVAEPFGYGYGAHLLRGGEPARAEEILGGIVAAATEAAG
;
A
#
# COMPACT_ATOMS: atom_id res chain seq x y z
N MET A 1 -26.89 1.30 -6.80
CA MET A 1 -25.94 2.25 -6.17
C MET A 1 -25.23 1.49 -5.07
N TRP A 2 -24.12 0.81 -5.40
CA TRP A 2 -23.40 -0.02 -4.43
C TRP A 2 -22.43 0.88 -3.66
N ARG A 3 -22.83 1.32 -2.47
CA ARG A 3 -21.90 1.86 -1.46
C ARG A 3 -21.33 0.66 -0.71
N HIS A 4 -20.11 0.25 -1.02
CA HIS A 4 -19.31 -0.60 -0.12
C HIS A 4 -18.10 0.25 0.27
N SER A 5 -18.29 1.05 1.32
CA SER A 5 -17.33 2.05 1.83
C SER A 5 -16.66 1.59 3.13
N ALA A 6 -16.70 0.30 3.45
CA ALA A 6 -16.07 -0.22 4.66
C ALA A 6 -15.04 -1.27 4.27
N ARG A 7 -13.75 -0.99 4.53
CA ARG A 7 -12.68 -1.98 4.54
C ARG A 7 -13.06 -3.09 5.52
N PRO A 8 -13.29 -4.34 5.08
CA PRO A 8 -13.44 -5.44 6.02
C PRO A 8 -12.07 -5.75 6.62
N ALA A 9 -11.84 -5.34 7.88
CA ALA A 9 -10.60 -5.68 8.58
C ALA A 9 -10.34 -7.20 8.51
N GLY A 10 -9.21 -7.58 7.89
CA GLY A 10 -8.79 -8.97 7.81
C GLY A 10 -8.54 -9.51 9.21
N ARG A 11 -9.30 -10.52 9.62
CA ARG A 11 -9.15 -11.16 10.92
C ARG A 11 -8.89 -12.64 10.72
N ALA A 12 -7.79 -13.13 11.28
CA ALA A 12 -7.55 -14.57 11.37
C ALA A 12 -7.32 -14.99 12.81
N PHE A 13 -7.61 -16.26 13.07
CA PHE A 13 -7.32 -16.90 14.34
C PHE A 13 -6.04 -17.74 14.20
N LEU A 14 -5.03 -17.41 15.00
CA LEU A 14 -3.86 -18.27 15.24
C LEU A 14 -3.99 -18.82 16.66
N GLY A 15 -4.59 -20.01 16.78
CA GLY A 15 -4.95 -20.59 18.07
C GLY A 15 -6.06 -19.78 18.75
N GLU A 16 -5.80 -19.27 19.96
CA GLU A 16 -6.73 -18.42 20.73
C GLU A 16 -6.55 -16.91 20.46
N THR A 17 -5.59 -16.52 19.62
CA THR A 17 -5.27 -15.11 19.36
C THR A 17 -5.89 -14.65 18.04
N LEU A 18 -6.62 -13.53 18.10
CA LEU A 18 -7.05 -12.77 16.93
C LEU A 18 -5.86 -11.96 16.41
N VAL A 19 -5.40 -12.30 15.22
CA VAL A 19 -4.37 -11.55 14.51
C VAL A 19 -5.05 -10.73 13.43
N GLU A 20 -4.82 -9.42 13.47
CA GLU A 20 -5.18 -8.55 12.36
C GLU A 20 -4.24 -8.87 11.20
N ILE A 21 -4.82 -9.41 10.14
CA ILE A 21 -4.13 -9.58 8.87
C ILE A 21 -4.49 -8.36 8.04
N ALA A 22 -3.50 -7.82 7.34
CA ALA A 22 -3.74 -6.85 6.30
C ALA A 22 -4.91 -7.28 5.41
N ASP A 23 -5.79 -6.33 5.08
CA ASP A 23 -6.89 -6.59 4.17
C ASP A 23 -6.33 -7.16 2.84
N PRO A 24 -6.82 -8.33 2.38
CA PRO A 24 -6.31 -8.97 1.17
C PRO A 24 -6.41 -8.10 -0.09
N LEU A 25 -7.43 -7.22 -0.19
CA LEU A 25 -7.54 -6.28 -1.30
C LEU A 25 -6.40 -5.28 -1.23
N ASP A 26 -6.11 -4.72 -0.07
CA ASP A 26 -5.04 -3.75 0.07
C ASP A 26 -3.67 -4.33 -0.25
N LEU A 27 -3.41 -5.56 0.19
CA LEU A 27 -2.21 -6.29 -0.19
C LEU A 27 -2.14 -6.49 -1.71
N ALA A 28 -3.24 -6.91 -2.34
CA ALA A 28 -3.29 -7.13 -3.79
C ALA A 28 -3.06 -5.83 -4.58
N TYR A 29 -3.75 -4.75 -4.22
CA TYR A 29 -3.62 -3.45 -4.89
C TYR A 29 -2.25 -2.84 -4.67
N MET A 30 -1.69 -2.96 -3.47
CA MET A 30 -0.32 -2.53 -3.20
C MET A 30 0.70 -3.31 -4.04
N ALA A 31 0.54 -4.63 -4.20
CA ALA A 31 1.39 -5.44 -5.06
C ALA A 31 1.26 -5.05 -6.54
N ILE A 32 0.04 -4.73 -7.01
CA ILE A 32 -0.20 -4.23 -8.38
C ILE A 32 0.57 -2.93 -8.62
N GLY A 33 0.43 -1.94 -7.73
CA GLY A 33 1.15 -0.67 -7.83
C GLY A 33 2.67 -0.85 -7.79
N ALA A 34 3.17 -1.70 -6.89
CA ALA A 34 4.61 -2.01 -6.82
C ALA A 34 5.11 -2.62 -8.15
N LYS A 35 4.38 -3.58 -8.71
CA LYS A 35 4.72 -4.19 -10.00
C LYS A 35 4.74 -3.16 -11.14
N GLN A 36 3.79 -2.22 -11.17
CA GLN A 36 3.79 -1.12 -12.15
C GLN A 36 5.07 -0.29 -12.02
N ALA A 37 5.45 0.10 -10.80
CA ALA A 37 6.69 0.84 -10.57
C ALA A 37 7.92 0.07 -11.08
N LEU A 38 8.00 -1.24 -10.84
CA LEU A 38 9.11 -2.06 -11.33
C LEU A 38 9.20 -2.10 -12.86
N VAL A 39 8.06 -2.18 -13.56
CA VAL A 39 8.00 -2.18 -15.03
C VAL A 39 8.45 -0.84 -15.61
N GLU A 40 8.05 0.27 -14.99
CA GLU A 40 8.41 1.62 -15.45
C GLU A 40 9.87 1.98 -15.14
N HIS A 41 10.46 1.33 -14.13
CA HIS A 41 11.84 1.54 -13.68
C HIS A 41 12.73 0.35 -14.02
N ASP A 42 12.57 -0.24 -15.22
CA ASP A 42 13.29 -1.44 -15.68
C ASP A 42 14.79 -1.24 -15.97
N ASP A 43 15.49 -0.58 -15.03
CA ASP A 43 16.93 -0.50 -14.99
C ASP A 43 17.48 -1.70 -14.22
N ILE A 44 18.43 -2.42 -14.84
CA ILE A 44 19.14 -3.56 -14.27
C ILE A 44 19.75 -3.20 -12.90
N SER A 45 20.17 -1.95 -12.73
CA SER A 45 20.73 -1.40 -11.48
C SER A 45 19.75 -1.47 -10.32
N CYS A 46 18.49 -1.14 -10.58
CA CYS A 46 17.44 -1.06 -9.56
C CYS A 46 17.02 -2.47 -9.10
N ARG A 47 17.03 -3.44 -10.02
CA ARG A 47 16.75 -4.85 -9.72
C ARG A 47 17.84 -5.49 -8.86
N ALA A 48 19.11 -5.11 -9.04
CA ALA A 48 20.23 -5.67 -8.29
C ALA A 48 20.19 -5.37 -6.78
N ARG A 49 19.39 -4.38 -6.35
CA ARG A 49 19.19 -4.07 -4.92
C ARG A 49 18.32 -5.10 -4.19
N PHE A 50 17.53 -5.88 -4.94
CA PHE A 50 16.64 -6.90 -4.41
C PHE A 50 17.06 -8.26 -4.98
N GLU A 51 16.74 -9.38 -4.31
CA GLU A 51 17.02 -10.71 -4.87
C GLU A 51 15.97 -11.13 -5.92
N GLY A 52 15.58 -10.17 -6.76
CA GLY A 52 14.58 -10.33 -7.81
C GLY A 52 13.26 -9.60 -7.53
N GLU A 53 12.29 -9.86 -8.40
CA GLU A 53 10.98 -9.19 -8.41
C GLU A 53 10.16 -9.48 -7.15
N LEU A 54 10.15 -10.73 -6.69
CA LEU A 54 9.31 -11.11 -5.54
C LEU A 54 9.79 -10.45 -4.25
N ASP A 55 11.11 -10.35 -4.05
CA ASP A 55 11.68 -9.67 -2.88
C ASP A 55 11.41 -8.17 -2.91
N PHE A 56 11.42 -7.55 -4.09
CA PHE A 56 11.02 -6.16 -4.25
C PHE A 56 9.53 -5.95 -3.89
N ILE A 57 8.65 -6.82 -4.39
CA ILE A 57 7.21 -6.76 -4.06
C ILE A 57 7.00 -7.00 -2.57
N GLN A 58 7.71 -7.97 -1.98
CA GLN A 58 7.67 -8.26 -0.54
C GLN A 58 8.08 -7.03 0.28
N ALA A 59 9.19 -6.38 -0.07
CA ALA A 59 9.65 -5.16 0.60
C ALA A 59 8.63 -4.02 0.54
N CYS A 60 7.81 -3.97 -0.52
CA CYS A 60 6.68 -3.06 -0.59
C CYS A 60 5.57 -3.51 0.37
N ILE A 61 5.01 -4.72 0.22
CA ILE A 61 3.85 -5.17 1.01
C ILE A 61 4.15 -5.34 2.50
N ASP A 62 5.41 -5.43 2.92
CA ASP A 62 5.80 -5.34 4.33
C ASP A 62 5.36 -4.01 4.99
N GLN A 63 5.11 -2.97 4.19
CA GLN A 63 4.59 -1.69 4.66
C GLN A 63 3.05 -1.61 4.69
N VAL A 64 2.33 -2.71 4.42
CA VAL A 64 0.86 -2.72 4.38
C VAL A 64 0.22 -2.24 5.69
N GLY A 65 0.86 -2.47 6.84
CA GLY A 65 0.38 -1.97 8.14
C GLY A 65 0.33 -0.44 8.23
N CYS A 66 1.03 0.29 7.36
CA CYS A 66 0.89 1.75 7.23
C CYS A 66 -0.53 2.11 6.76
N LEU A 67 -1.10 1.32 5.85
CA LEU A 67 -2.45 1.56 5.33
C LEU A 67 -3.50 1.42 6.44
N ASP A 68 -3.36 0.45 7.32
CA ASP A 68 -4.30 0.24 8.43
C ASP A 68 -4.26 1.40 9.42
N ARG A 69 -3.05 1.87 9.77
CA ARG A 69 -2.89 3.06 10.61
C ARG A 69 -3.45 4.31 9.94
N ALA A 70 -3.23 4.48 8.64
CA ALA A 70 -3.79 5.61 7.90
C ALA A 70 -5.33 5.55 7.84
N TRP A 71 -5.91 4.37 7.60
CA TRP A 71 -7.35 4.15 7.61
C TRP A 71 -7.97 4.49 8.96
N GLN A 72 -7.37 4.04 10.06
CA GLN A 72 -7.82 4.37 11.42
C GLN A 72 -7.79 5.88 11.68
N ARG A 73 -6.80 6.62 11.17
CA ARG A 73 -6.74 8.09 11.27
C ARG A 73 -7.85 8.79 10.48
N GLN A 74 -8.37 8.16 9.43
CA GLN A 74 -9.55 8.65 8.70
C GLN A 74 -10.87 8.37 9.43
N ASN A 75 -10.83 7.68 10.58
CA ASN A 75 -12.01 7.33 11.38
C ASN A 75 -13.11 6.64 10.55
N ASP A 76 -12.70 5.74 9.65
CA ASP A 76 -13.58 5.01 8.72
C ASP A 76 -14.40 5.92 7.76
N GLN A 77 -14.01 7.18 7.58
CA GLN A 77 -14.76 8.19 6.81
C GLN A 77 -14.10 8.59 5.48
N PHE A 78 -13.25 7.75 4.93
CA PHE A 78 -12.64 8.04 3.63
C PHE A 78 -13.72 8.13 2.53
N PRO A 79 -13.79 9.21 1.75
CA PRO A 79 -14.91 9.50 0.85
C PRO A 79 -14.92 8.66 -0.45
N GLY A 80 -13.82 7.96 -0.75
CA GLY A 80 -13.62 7.25 -2.01
C GLY A 80 -13.34 5.75 -1.85
N VAL A 81 -12.72 5.15 -2.87
CA VAL A 81 -12.42 3.71 -2.93
C VAL A 81 -10.96 3.46 -2.57
N TRP A 82 -10.72 3.19 -1.29
CA TRP A 82 -9.39 3.11 -0.69
C TRP A 82 -8.37 2.25 -1.44
N CYS A 83 -8.75 1.06 -1.92
CA CYS A 83 -7.81 0.17 -2.58
C CYS A 83 -7.24 0.77 -3.89
N TYR A 84 -8.08 1.44 -4.69
CA TYR A 84 -7.66 2.08 -5.94
C TYR A 84 -7.01 3.45 -5.74
N GLU A 85 -7.51 4.21 -4.76
CA GLU A 85 -7.11 5.61 -4.59
C GLU A 85 -5.97 5.78 -3.58
N VAL A 86 -5.71 4.77 -2.76
CA VAL A 86 -4.67 4.81 -1.73
C VAL A 86 -3.73 3.61 -1.82
N ALA A 87 -4.23 2.37 -1.75
CA ALA A 87 -3.35 1.20 -1.64
C ALA A 87 -2.49 0.97 -2.90
N GLU A 88 -3.09 1.01 -4.09
CA GLU A 88 -2.36 0.90 -5.36
C GLU A 88 -1.39 2.07 -5.59
N PRO A 89 -1.81 3.35 -5.48
CA PRO A 89 -0.89 4.49 -5.55
C PRO A 89 0.23 4.44 -4.53
N PHE A 90 -0.02 3.90 -3.33
CA PHE A 90 1.00 3.73 -2.31
C PHE A 90 2.01 2.65 -2.72
N GLY A 91 1.55 1.49 -3.20
CA GLY A 91 2.41 0.46 -3.76
C GLY A 91 3.32 0.99 -4.86
N TYR A 92 2.76 1.77 -5.77
CA TYR A 92 3.52 2.44 -6.84
C TYR A 92 4.53 3.45 -6.29
N GLY A 93 4.06 4.43 -5.51
CA GLY A 93 4.88 5.53 -5.02
C GLY A 93 6.02 5.06 -4.12
N TYR A 94 5.74 4.12 -3.20
CA TYR A 94 6.76 3.54 -2.34
C TYR A 94 7.72 2.62 -3.11
N GLY A 95 7.21 1.80 -4.04
CA GLY A 95 8.05 0.99 -4.92
C GLY A 95 9.02 1.84 -5.74
N ALA A 96 8.53 2.92 -6.35
CA ALA A 96 9.34 3.85 -7.12
C ALA A 96 10.35 4.61 -6.25
N HIS A 97 10.03 4.88 -4.97
CA HIS A 97 10.98 5.44 -4.01
C HIS A 97 12.13 4.47 -3.70
N LEU A 98 11.80 3.21 -3.43
CA LEU A 98 12.80 2.17 -3.18
C LEU A 98 13.72 1.91 -4.37
N LEU A 99 13.17 1.87 -5.60
CA LEU A 99 13.94 1.67 -6.82
C LEU A 99 14.92 2.82 -7.09
N ARG A 100 14.62 4.03 -6.61
CA ARG A 100 15.53 5.19 -6.66
C ARG A 100 16.57 5.21 -5.54
N GLY A 101 16.67 4.13 -4.75
CA GLY A 101 17.59 4.03 -3.61
C GLY A 101 17.10 4.74 -2.35
N GLY A 102 15.80 5.03 -2.27
CA GLY A 102 15.19 5.66 -1.11
C GLY A 102 15.14 4.78 0.13
N GLU A 103 15.06 5.42 1.31
CA GLU A 103 15.02 4.76 2.61
C GLU A 103 13.60 4.31 3.01
N PRO A 104 13.43 3.13 3.63
CA PRO A 104 12.11 2.61 4.04
C PRO A 104 11.31 3.53 4.97
N ALA A 105 12.01 4.34 5.79
CA ALA A 105 11.40 5.23 6.78
C ALA A 105 10.45 6.29 6.19
N ARG A 106 10.44 6.49 4.86
CA ARG A 106 9.56 7.44 4.16
C ARG A 106 8.16 6.89 3.84
N ALA A 107 7.88 5.63 4.17
CA ALA A 107 6.59 4.99 3.86
C ALA A 107 5.37 5.79 4.36
N GLU A 108 5.36 6.22 5.64
CA GLU A 108 4.24 6.98 6.22
C GLU A 108 4.07 8.36 5.58
N GLU A 109 5.17 9.02 5.19
CA GLU A 109 5.14 10.32 4.52
C GLU A 109 4.54 10.22 3.12
N ILE A 110 4.99 9.23 2.33
CA ILE A 110 4.47 8.96 0.99
C ILE A 110 2.97 8.65 1.06
N LEU A 111 2.58 7.77 1.99
CA LEU A 111 1.19 7.43 2.20
C LEU A 111 0.35 8.64 2.62
N GLY A 112 0.86 9.48 3.52
CA GLY A 112 0.17 10.69 3.96
C GLY A 112 -0.13 11.65 2.80
N GLY A 113 0.82 11.85 1.89
CA GLY A 113 0.62 12.68 0.69
C GLY A 113 -0.46 12.12 -0.25
N ILE A 114 -0.50 10.79 -0.43
CA ILE A 114 -1.51 10.12 -1.25
C ILE A 114 -2.91 10.26 -0.65
N VAL A 115 -3.05 10.00 0.65
CA VAL A 115 -4.35 10.12 1.35
C VAL A 115 -4.88 11.55 1.30
N ALA A 116 -4.01 12.55 1.49
CA ALA A 116 -4.39 13.96 1.38
C ALA A 116 -4.91 14.29 -0.03
N ALA A 117 -4.14 13.93 -1.06
CA ALA A 117 -4.52 14.17 -2.46
C ALA A 117 -5.85 13.47 -2.84
N ALA A 118 -6.05 12.23 -2.40
CA ALA A 118 -7.26 11.48 -2.69
C ALA A 118 -8.49 12.05 -1.95
N THR A 119 -8.29 12.58 -0.73
CA THR A 119 -9.36 13.25 0.02
C THR A 119 -9.77 14.57 -0.64
N GLU A 120 -8.80 15.34 -1.14
CA GLU A 120 -9.06 16.58 -1.88
C GLU A 120 -9.80 16.34 -3.20
N ALA A 121 -9.50 15.26 -3.92
CA ALA A 121 -10.15 14.91 -5.18
C ALA A 121 -11.63 14.49 -5.02
N ALA A 122 -12.03 14.09 -3.80
CA ALA A 122 -13.36 13.58 -3.50
C ALA A 122 -14.30 14.61 -2.83
N GLY A 123 -13.79 15.77 -2.42
CA GLY A 123 -14.54 16.87 -1.78
C GLY A 123 -14.99 17.94 -2.76
#